data_AF-A0A3L7NG87-F1
#
_entry.id   AF-A0A3L7NG87-F1
#
_cell.length_a   1.000
_cell.length_b   1.000
_cell.length_c   1.000
_cell.angle_alpha   90.00
_cell.angle_beta   90.00
_cell.angle_gamma   90.00
#
_symmetry.space_group_name_H-M   'P 1'
#
loop_
_entity.id
_entity.type
_entity.pdbx_description
1 polymer ?
#
loop_
_entity_poly.entity_id
_entity_poly.type
_entity_poly.pdbx_seq_one_letter_code
_entity_poly.pdbx_strand_id
1 'polypeptide(L)'
;MNSNSFSQGGQPSQAGESPASPNRPQQPHADVGFRESLSTWLLIGATGFGGPAGQIAILHREIVERKKWISEEEFLAALRLCMLLPGPEAQQLATYAGWRVGGLRGGLLAGTLFIIPGAILVTALAWLHVAGESWPIISAGFHGLQSAVVALVAMAAWRIGRKSVRSVGAGVLLVVSLCLLAWGISFPVVLFVAAMVGVVFDVRGPKASGVHGKKNDHSQSNAEAKVFCEKIPTKEDAAVDRGARRWWIWPLGVVFVGVILWLVTFAGIAFFDLAAGRGGEIAILFTETTLLSIGGAYAVVPWALEESLLRGWLEPSERFDALAMGEATPGPLILVVTFIGFVAGWRPLHSPVQGLWGAAIATVFAFIPSFVMVLGMAPFIQKIRSGSWLDRSLSAIGAAVVAAIILLNWKLGVSAFVADGKPALLPIIMAIISVLMLSKQVVPTPIVVVASAAIGMLVHVMQASS
;
A
#
# COMPACT_ATOMS: atom_id res chain seq x y z
N MET A 1 -7.01 -96.72 17.12
CA MET A 1 -7.91 -96.12 18.12
C MET A 1 -7.19 -94.93 18.75
N ASN A 2 -7.72 -93.72 18.55
CA ASN A 2 -7.54 -92.45 19.30
C ASN A 2 -6.09 -91.97 19.61
N SER A 3 -5.70 -90.69 19.60
CA SER A 3 -6.35 -89.38 19.39
C SER A 3 -5.28 -88.28 19.52
N ASN A 4 -5.31 -87.30 18.60
CA ASN A 4 -5.05 -85.84 18.71
C ASN A 4 -3.87 -85.20 19.50
N SER A 5 -3.16 -84.33 18.73
CA SER A 5 -2.74 -82.93 19.01
C SER A 5 -1.47 -82.70 19.86
N PHE A 6 -0.55 -81.74 19.63
CA PHE A 6 -0.51 -80.42 18.97
C PHE A 6 0.97 -80.06 18.66
N SER A 7 1.27 -79.36 17.54
CA SER A 7 2.10 -78.13 17.50
C SER A 7 2.52 -77.75 16.06
N GLN A 8 2.58 -76.44 15.84
CA GLN A 8 2.54 -75.70 14.58
C GLN A 8 3.85 -75.72 13.80
N GLY A 9 3.73 -75.69 12.46
CA GLY A 9 4.81 -75.41 11.53
C GLY A 9 4.89 -73.94 11.13
N GLY A 10 6.13 -73.44 11.07
CA GLY A 10 6.69 -72.67 9.95
C GLY A 10 6.05 -71.33 9.55
N GLN A 11 6.64 -70.22 10.01
CA GLN A 11 6.74 -68.98 9.24
C GLN A 11 8.20 -68.73 8.83
N PRO A 12 8.48 -68.32 7.59
CA PRO A 12 9.67 -67.55 7.28
C PRO A 12 9.34 -66.10 6.84
N SER A 13 9.99 -65.16 7.53
CA SER A 13 10.53 -63.89 7.05
C SER A 13 9.57 -62.86 6.40
N GLN A 14 9.03 -61.96 7.22
CA GLN A 14 8.74 -60.59 6.77
C GLN A 14 9.96 -59.71 7.07
N ALA A 15 10.62 -59.25 6.00
CA ALA A 15 11.60 -58.19 6.06
C ALA A 15 10.95 -56.92 6.63
N GLY A 16 11.61 -56.29 7.59
CA GLY A 16 11.08 -55.17 8.37
C GLY A 16 10.66 -53.99 7.51
N GLU A 17 9.36 -53.71 7.48
CA GLU A 17 8.86 -52.37 7.25
C GLU A 17 9.25 -51.51 8.46
N SER A 18 10.17 -50.57 8.22
CA SER A 18 10.47 -49.51 9.17
C SER A 18 9.18 -48.70 9.41
N PRO A 19 8.73 -48.51 10.67
CA PRO A 19 7.51 -47.77 10.93
C PRO A 19 7.69 -46.32 10.45
N ALA A 20 6.81 -45.90 9.54
CA ALA A 20 6.75 -44.54 9.04
C ALA A 20 6.72 -43.55 10.21
N SER A 21 7.75 -42.72 10.31
CA SER A 21 7.88 -41.70 11.35
C SER A 21 6.69 -40.71 11.26
N PRO A 22 5.86 -40.55 12.32
CA PRO A 22 4.58 -39.86 12.23
C PRO A 22 4.66 -38.31 12.26
N ASN A 23 5.85 -37.71 12.13
CA ASN A 23 6.02 -36.25 12.19
C ASN A 23 7.04 -35.77 11.16
N ARG A 24 6.73 -35.90 9.86
CA ARG A 24 7.39 -35.07 8.85
C ARG A 24 6.55 -33.78 8.73
N PRO A 25 7.09 -32.59 9.07
CA PRO A 25 6.39 -31.34 8.82
C PRO A 25 5.98 -31.30 7.34
N GLN A 26 4.70 -31.05 7.06
CA GLN A 26 4.23 -30.86 5.70
C GLN A 26 5.03 -29.68 5.11
N GLN A 27 5.85 -29.95 4.10
CA GLN A 27 6.66 -28.94 3.43
C GLN A 27 5.75 -27.89 2.77
N PRO A 28 5.94 -26.56 2.97
CA PRO A 28 5.04 -25.54 2.44
C PRO A 28 5.10 -25.29 0.92
N HIS A 29 5.85 -26.07 0.15
CA HIS A 29 6.06 -25.77 -1.27
C HIS A 29 5.43 -26.83 -2.16
N ALA A 30 4.13 -26.66 -2.45
CA ALA A 30 3.64 -27.03 -3.75
C ALA A 30 4.32 -26.11 -4.78
N ASP A 31 4.89 -26.65 -5.85
CA ASP A 31 5.28 -25.86 -7.02
C ASP A 31 4.01 -25.14 -7.51
N VAL A 32 3.84 -23.87 -7.11
CA VAL A 32 2.64 -23.09 -7.44
C VAL A 32 2.61 -22.90 -8.95
N GLY A 33 1.57 -23.43 -9.59
CA GLY A 33 1.42 -23.32 -11.03
C GLY A 33 1.33 -21.86 -11.46
N PHE A 34 1.97 -21.48 -12.57
CA PHE A 34 1.95 -20.11 -13.09
C PHE A 34 0.53 -19.53 -13.22
N ARG A 35 -0.42 -20.34 -13.73
CA ARG A 35 -1.82 -19.94 -13.87
C ARG A 35 -2.50 -19.67 -12.53
N GLU A 36 -2.19 -20.45 -11.51
CA GLU A 36 -2.71 -20.26 -10.15
C GLU A 36 -2.14 -19.00 -9.52
N SER A 37 -0.84 -18.74 -9.73
CA SER A 37 -0.18 -17.50 -9.31
C SER A 37 -0.85 -16.30 -9.99
N LEU A 38 -0.95 -16.34 -11.32
CA LEU A 38 -1.56 -15.28 -12.14
C LEU A 38 -2.98 -14.94 -11.69
N SER A 39 -3.85 -15.94 -11.54
CA SER A 39 -5.24 -15.71 -11.15
C SER A 39 -5.37 -15.18 -9.73
N THR A 40 -4.53 -15.66 -8.81
CA THR A 40 -4.54 -15.20 -7.41
C THR A 40 -4.11 -13.75 -7.31
N TRP A 41 -3.01 -13.35 -7.96
CA TRP A 41 -2.54 -11.96 -7.90
C TRP A 41 -3.48 -10.99 -8.61
N LEU A 42 -4.08 -11.40 -9.73
CA LEU A 42 -5.08 -10.60 -10.42
C LEU A 42 -6.34 -10.44 -9.55
N LEU A 43 -6.80 -11.50 -8.87
CA LEU A 43 -7.93 -11.44 -7.95
C LEU A 43 -7.64 -10.49 -6.77
N ILE A 44 -6.47 -10.62 -6.14
CA ILE A 44 -6.05 -9.71 -5.05
C ILE A 44 -6.01 -8.27 -5.54
N GLY A 45 -5.42 -8.01 -6.71
CA GLY A 45 -5.35 -6.67 -7.29
C GLY A 45 -6.71 -6.09 -7.66
N ALA A 46 -7.63 -6.91 -8.19
CA ALA A 46 -8.97 -6.48 -8.60
C ALA A 46 -9.96 -6.33 -7.42
N THR A 47 -9.69 -6.98 -6.28
CA THR A 47 -10.59 -6.96 -5.11
C THR A 47 -10.00 -6.24 -3.90
N GLY A 48 -8.78 -5.70 -4.02
CA GLY A 48 -8.03 -5.01 -2.97
C GLY A 48 -8.60 -3.66 -2.53
N PHE A 49 -9.86 -3.63 -2.12
CA PHE A 49 -10.55 -2.45 -1.58
C PHE A 49 -10.37 -2.33 -0.06
N GLY A 50 -10.67 -1.15 0.48
CA GLY A 50 -10.70 -0.91 1.93
C GLY A 50 -9.40 -0.34 2.51
N GLY A 51 -8.60 0.34 1.68
CA GLY A 51 -7.34 0.96 2.07
C GLY A 51 -6.28 -0.06 2.51
N PRO A 52 -5.18 0.38 3.14
CA PRO A 52 -4.06 -0.49 3.49
C PRO A 52 -4.46 -1.69 4.35
N ALA A 53 -5.34 -1.49 5.33
CA ALA A 53 -5.78 -2.57 6.22
C ALA A 53 -6.65 -3.62 5.51
N GLY A 54 -7.58 -3.20 4.64
CA GLY A 54 -8.39 -4.12 3.84
C GLY A 54 -7.54 -4.94 2.87
N GLN A 55 -6.56 -4.30 2.23
CA GLN A 55 -5.64 -4.96 1.31
C GLN A 55 -4.73 -5.96 2.01
N ILE A 56 -4.16 -5.60 3.16
CA ILE A 56 -3.34 -6.50 3.97
C ILE A 56 -4.19 -7.68 4.45
N ALA A 57 -5.44 -7.46 4.85
CA ALA A 57 -6.34 -8.54 5.27
C ALA A 57 -6.69 -9.48 4.11
N ILE A 58 -6.95 -8.95 2.91
CA ILE A 58 -7.16 -9.77 1.71
C ILE A 58 -5.89 -10.56 1.43
N LEU A 59 -4.72 -9.94 1.34
CA LEU A 59 -3.45 -10.63 1.18
C LEU A 59 -3.31 -11.77 2.20
N HIS A 60 -3.41 -11.47 3.50
CA HIS A 60 -3.29 -12.45 4.57
C HIS A 60 -4.25 -13.65 4.39
N ARG A 61 -5.55 -13.39 4.23
CA ARG A 61 -6.55 -14.44 3.98
C ARG A 61 -6.19 -15.31 2.78
N GLU A 62 -5.72 -14.68 1.73
CA GLU A 62 -5.53 -15.30 0.43
C GLU A 62 -4.25 -16.16 0.38
N ILE A 63 -3.12 -15.59 0.83
CA ILE A 63 -1.79 -16.21 0.73
C ILE A 63 -1.34 -16.94 2.00
N VAL A 64 -1.86 -16.59 3.19
CA VAL A 64 -1.53 -17.26 4.46
C VAL A 64 -2.61 -18.28 4.83
N GLU A 65 -3.86 -17.86 4.95
CA GLU A 65 -4.92 -18.75 5.48
C GLU A 65 -5.36 -19.80 4.46
N ARG A 66 -5.78 -19.34 3.27
CA ARG A 66 -6.40 -20.22 2.27
C ARG A 66 -5.38 -20.99 1.45
N LYS A 67 -4.40 -20.30 0.86
CA LYS A 67 -3.40 -20.92 -0.02
C LYS A 67 -2.18 -21.46 0.73
N LYS A 68 -1.89 -20.93 1.93
CA LYS A 68 -0.75 -21.33 2.77
C LYS A 68 0.59 -21.28 2.04
N TRP A 69 0.77 -20.31 1.15
CA TRP A 69 2.01 -20.09 0.41
C TRP A 69 3.12 -19.55 1.33
N ILE A 70 2.73 -18.83 2.38
CA ILE A 70 3.63 -18.19 3.35
C ILE A 70 3.07 -18.41 4.75
N SER A 71 3.94 -18.59 5.75
CA SER A 71 3.53 -18.75 7.14
C SER A 71 3.11 -17.43 7.79
N GLU A 72 2.37 -17.50 8.90
CA GLU A 72 1.97 -16.34 9.69
C GLU A 72 3.18 -15.50 10.13
N GLU A 73 4.21 -16.15 10.66
CA GLU A 73 5.42 -15.50 11.16
C GLU A 73 6.17 -14.77 10.05
N GLU A 74 6.25 -15.40 8.88
CA GLU A 74 6.92 -14.83 7.72
C GLU A 74 6.14 -13.65 7.14
N PHE A 75 4.81 -13.76 7.05
CA PHE A 75 3.94 -12.67 6.64
C PHE A 75 4.08 -11.46 7.57
N LEU A 76 4.05 -11.67 8.89
CA LEU A 76 4.21 -10.61 9.88
C LEU A 76 5.62 -9.99 9.83
N ALA A 77 6.66 -10.79 9.59
CA ALA A 77 8.02 -10.28 9.41
C ALA A 77 8.13 -9.39 8.17
N ALA A 78 7.56 -9.83 7.04
CA ALA A 78 7.53 -9.06 5.80
C ALA A 78 6.71 -7.77 5.96
N LEU A 79 5.55 -7.84 6.62
CA LEU A 79 4.71 -6.68 6.88
C LEU A 79 5.44 -5.60 7.69
N ARG A 80 6.18 -6.01 8.73
CA ARG A 80 7.00 -5.08 9.52
C ARG A 80 8.03 -4.37 8.66
N LEU A 81 8.70 -5.08 7.75
CA LEU A 81 9.66 -4.44 6.85
C LEU A 81 8.97 -3.49 5.86
N CYS A 82 7.86 -3.89 5.25
CA CYS A 82 7.15 -3.06 4.28
C CYS A 82 6.63 -1.75 4.90
N MET A 83 6.42 -1.70 6.22
CA MET A 83 6.11 -0.46 6.94
C MET A 83 7.33 0.46 7.14
N LEU A 84 8.55 -0.05 6.99
CA LEU A 84 9.81 0.72 7.09
C LEU A 84 10.27 1.23 5.72
N LEU A 85 9.94 0.51 4.66
CA LEU A 85 10.32 0.87 3.31
C LEU A 85 9.40 1.97 2.78
N PRO A 86 9.94 3.00 2.12
CA PRO A 86 9.12 3.97 1.41
C PRO A 86 8.26 3.29 0.34
N GLY A 87 6.97 3.60 0.28
CA GLY A 87 6.06 3.12 -0.74
C GLY A 87 4.79 2.44 -0.21
N PRO A 88 3.93 1.94 -1.10
CA PRO A 88 2.65 1.35 -0.75
C PRO A 88 2.79 -0.04 -0.12
N GLU A 89 2.50 -0.17 1.18
CA GLU A 89 2.86 -1.34 1.98
C GLU A 89 2.22 -2.64 1.47
N ALA A 90 0.96 -2.59 1.04
CA ALA A 90 0.25 -3.77 0.53
C ALA A 90 0.84 -4.28 -0.79
N GLN A 91 1.21 -3.37 -1.70
CA GLN A 91 1.86 -3.73 -2.97
C GLN A 91 3.25 -4.31 -2.72
N GLN A 92 3.98 -3.75 -1.75
CA GLN A 92 5.27 -4.27 -1.32
C GLN A 92 5.16 -5.67 -0.74
N LEU A 93 4.17 -5.90 0.12
CA LEU A 93 3.90 -7.21 0.70
C LEU A 93 3.48 -8.24 -0.36
N ALA A 94 2.66 -7.85 -1.33
CA ALA A 94 2.32 -8.68 -2.49
C ALA A 94 3.56 -9.05 -3.31
N THR A 95 4.45 -8.08 -3.56
CA THR A 95 5.71 -8.27 -4.28
C THR A 95 6.64 -9.23 -3.54
N TYR A 96 6.79 -9.06 -2.23
CA TYR A 96 7.56 -9.99 -1.40
C TYR A 96 6.95 -11.40 -1.44
N ALA A 97 5.64 -11.50 -1.29
CA ALA A 97 4.98 -12.79 -1.27
C ALA A 97 5.10 -13.52 -2.61
N GLY A 98 4.97 -12.80 -3.73
CA GLY A 98 5.27 -13.31 -5.05
C GLY A 98 6.73 -13.75 -5.20
N TRP A 99 7.66 -13.00 -4.62
CA TRP A 99 9.07 -13.37 -4.61
C TRP A 99 9.33 -14.68 -3.86
N ARG A 100 8.65 -14.92 -2.75
CA ARG A 100 8.76 -16.15 -1.99
C ARG A 100 8.24 -17.38 -2.72
N VAL A 101 7.20 -17.20 -3.53
CA VAL A 101 6.59 -18.30 -4.31
C VAL A 101 7.34 -18.57 -5.61
N GLY A 102 7.77 -17.52 -6.32
CA GLY A 102 8.26 -17.62 -7.70
C GLY A 102 9.57 -16.89 -7.98
N GLY A 103 10.33 -16.55 -6.96
CA GLY A 103 11.58 -15.77 -7.08
C GLY A 103 11.34 -14.40 -7.70
N LEU A 104 12.37 -13.84 -8.34
CA LEU A 104 12.27 -12.49 -8.92
C LEU A 104 11.08 -12.31 -9.87
N ARG A 105 10.78 -13.33 -10.68
CA ARG A 105 9.65 -13.32 -11.61
C ARG A 105 8.31 -13.32 -10.89
N GLY A 106 8.18 -14.14 -9.85
CA GLY A 106 6.98 -14.17 -9.01
C GLY A 106 6.73 -12.83 -8.33
N GLY A 107 7.78 -12.17 -7.83
CA GLY A 107 7.67 -10.86 -7.20
C GLY A 107 7.24 -9.76 -8.16
N LEU A 108 7.88 -9.69 -9.34
CA LEU A 108 7.50 -8.74 -10.38
C LEU A 108 6.05 -8.97 -10.86
N LEU A 109 5.67 -10.24 -11.06
CA LEU A 109 4.31 -10.60 -11.47
C LEU A 109 3.27 -10.18 -10.43
N ALA A 110 3.49 -10.55 -9.16
CA ALA A 110 2.58 -10.27 -8.06
C ALA A 110 2.38 -8.77 -7.85
N GLY A 111 3.48 -8.02 -7.75
CA GLY A 111 3.40 -6.57 -7.57
C GLY A 111 2.73 -5.88 -8.76
N THR A 112 3.00 -6.32 -9.99
CA THR A 112 2.45 -5.68 -11.19
C THR A 112 0.95 -5.93 -11.30
N LEU A 113 0.51 -7.17 -11.10
CA LEU A 113 -0.92 -7.54 -11.13
C LEU A 113 -1.71 -6.96 -9.95
N PHE A 114 -1.05 -6.61 -8.85
CA PHE A 114 -1.65 -5.85 -7.76
C PHE A 114 -2.02 -4.42 -8.17
N ILE A 115 -1.26 -3.82 -9.10
CA ILE A 115 -1.39 -2.41 -9.50
C ILE A 115 -2.32 -2.26 -10.72
N ILE A 116 -2.14 -3.11 -11.74
CA ILE A 116 -2.77 -2.93 -13.07
C ILE A 116 -4.30 -2.78 -13.02
N PRO A 117 -5.07 -3.64 -12.32
CA PRO A 117 -6.54 -3.52 -12.31
C PRO A 117 -7.01 -2.16 -11.79
N GLY A 118 -6.40 -1.69 -10.71
CA GLY A 118 -6.66 -0.37 -10.13
C GLY A 118 -6.25 0.75 -11.07
N ALA A 119 -5.04 0.69 -11.64
CA ALA A 119 -4.54 1.71 -12.56
C ALA A 119 -5.43 1.85 -13.82
N ILE A 120 -5.91 0.73 -14.38
CA ILE A 120 -6.85 0.74 -15.50
C ILE A 120 -8.16 1.42 -15.09
N LEU A 121 -8.71 1.06 -13.93
CA LEU A 121 -9.97 1.63 -13.46
C LEU A 121 -9.84 3.14 -13.17
N VAL A 122 -8.77 3.56 -12.49
CA VAL A 122 -8.48 4.98 -12.24
C VAL A 122 -8.31 5.74 -13.54
N THR A 123 -7.59 5.18 -14.51
CA THR A 123 -7.41 5.81 -15.83
C THR A 123 -8.74 5.96 -16.57
N ALA A 124 -9.61 4.94 -16.53
CA ALA A 124 -10.93 5.00 -17.13
C ALA A 124 -11.82 6.07 -16.44
N LEU A 125 -11.77 6.16 -15.12
CA LEU A 125 -12.47 7.19 -14.35
C LEU A 125 -11.90 8.59 -14.62
N ALA A 126 -10.58 8.72 -14.77
CA ALA A 126 -9.92 9.98 -15.13
C ALA A 126 -10.36 10.48 -16.51
N TRP A 127 -10.44 9.57 -17.49
CA TRP A 127 -10.97 9.89 -18.80
C TRP A 127 -12.45 10.27 -18.73
N LEU A 128 -13.27 9.53 -17.96
CA LEU A 128 -14.69 9.87 -17.76
C LEU A 128 -14.87 11.23 -17.09
N HIS A 129 -13.99 11.61 -16.16
CA HIS A 129 -14.00 12.91 -15.52
C HIS A 129 -13.80 14.04 -16.54
N VAL A 130 -12.69 14.00 -17.30
CA VAL A 130 -12.40 15.08 -18.26
C VAL A 130 -13.35 15.09 -19.47
N ALA A 131 -13.83 13.92 -19.91
CA ALA A 131 -14.81 13.85 -21.00
C ALA A 131 -16.22 14.25 -20.53
N GLY A 132 -16.52 13.98 -19.27
CA GLY A 132 -17.80 14.22 -18.62
C GLY A 132 -18.00 15.62 -18.06
N GLU A 133 -17.01 16.52 -18.14
CA GLU A 133 -17.17 17.93 -17.73
C GLU A 133 -18.36 18.61 -18.43
N SER A 134 -18.66 18.21 -19.66
CA SER A 134 -19.81 18.71 -20.42
C SER A 134 -21.16 18.14 -19.98
N TRP A 135 -21.19 17.16 -19.08
CA TRP A 135 -22.38 16.42 -18.65
C TRP A 135 -22.71 16.80 -17.19
N PRO A 136 -23.71 17.67 -16.94
CA PRO A 136 -24.02 18.17 -15.61
C PRO A 136 -24.27 17.06 -14.57
N ILE A 137 -24.84 15.94 -15.00
CA ILE A 137 -25.07 14.78 -14.13
C ILE A 137 -23.77 14.15 -13.62
N ILE A 138 -22.71 14.11 -14.44
CA ILE A 138 -21.42 13.54 -14.03
C ILE A 138 -20.76 14.47 -13.01
N SER A 139 -20.74 15.78 -13.27
CA SER A 139 -20.26 16.80 -12.33
C SER A 139 -21.00 16.73 -10.99
N ALA A 140 -22.33 16.56 -11.00
CA ALA A 140 -23.13 16.39 -9.79
C ALA A 140 -22.73 15.13 -8.99
N GLY A 141 -22.39 14.04 -9.69
CA GLY A 141 -21.85 12.84 -9.05
C GLY A 141 -20.53 13.09 -8.32
N PHE A 142 -19.59 13.80 -8.96
CA PHE A 142 -18.32 14.20 -8.34
C PHE A 142 -18.52 15.15 -7.15
N HIS A 143 -19.47 16.09 -7.22
CA HIS A 143 -19.82 16.92 -6.07
C HIS A 143 -20.36 16.10 -4.88
N GLY A 144 -21.22 15.11 -5.14
CA GLY A 144 -21.68 14.20 -4.09
C GLY A 144 -20.53 13.44 -3.41
N LEU A 145 -19.50 13.11 -4.19
CA LEU A 145 -18.35 12.35 -3.75
C LEU A 145 -17.43 13.11 -2.78
N GLN A 146 -17.37 14.45 -2.87
CA GLN A 146 -16.52 15.30 -2.02
C GLN A 146 -16.75 15.05 -0.52
N SER A 147 -18.01 14.83 -0.13
CA SER A 147 -18.38 14.57 1.28
C SER A 147 -17.81 13.25 1.80
N ALA A 148 -17.83 12.20 0.97
CA ALA A 148 -17.22 10.91 1.31
C ALA A 148 -15.70 11.01 1.40
N VAL A 149 -15.07 11.80 0.52
CA VAL A 149 -13.62 12.03 0.56
C VAL A 149 -13.20 12.70 1.86
N VAL A 150 -13.88 13.77 2.28
CA VAL A 150 -13.60 14.43 3.57
C VAL A 150 -13.72 13.42 4.72
N ALA A 151 -14.77 12.59 4.71
CA ALA A 151 -14.93 11.54 5.71
C ALA A 151 -13.77 10.52 5.69
N LEU A 152 -13.33 10.08 4.51
CA LEU A 152 -12.25 9.12 4.33
C LEU A 152 -10.90 9.66 4.80
N VAL A 153 -10.56 10.89 4.42
CA VAL A 153 -9.32 11.57 4.83
C VAL A 153 -9.33 11.83 6.34
N ALA A 154 -10.46 12.26 6.90
CA ALA A 154 -10.62 12.40 8.36
C ALA A 154 -10.42 11.06 9.10
N MET A 155 -10.99 9.97 8.58
CA MET A 155 -10.81 8.63 9.13
C MET A 155 -9.36 8.14 9.02
N ALA A 156 -8.66 8.47 7.94
CA ALA A 156 -7.23 8.17 7.79
C ALA A 156 -6.40 8.94 8.83
N ALA A 157 -6.66 10.23 9.02
CA ALA A 157 -6.02 11.05 10.05
C ALA A 157 -6.23 10.46 11.44
N TRP A 158 -7.46 10.04 11.76
CA TRP A 158 -7.79 9.43 13.05
C TRP A 158 -7.08 8.10 13.27
N ARG A 159 -7.10 7.19 12.27
CA ARG A 159 -6.49 5.86 12.36
C ARG A 159 -4.97 5.93 12.54
N ILE A 160 -4.32 6.81 11.79
CA ILE A 160 -2.87 7.02 11.88
C ILE A 160 -2.53 7.79 13.16
N GLY A 161 -3.29 8.85 13.48
CA GLY A 161 -3.12 9.67 14.68
C GLY A 161 -3.16 8.87 15.97
N ARG A 162 -4.15 7.98 16.14
CA ARG A 162 -4.27 7.12 17.33
C ARG A 162 -3.09 6.14 17.50
N LYS A 163 -2.38 5.82 16.42
CA LYS A 163 -1.19 4.96 16.44
C LYS A 163 0.09 5.74 16.68
N SER A 164 0.24 6.89 16.00
CA SER A 164 1.48 7.68 15.96
C SER A 164 1.59 8.73 17.06
N VAL A 165 0.47 9.30 17.51
CA VAL A 165 0.44 10.40 18.49
C VAL A 165 -0.07 9.89 19.84
N ARG A 166 0.83 9.29 20.61
CA ARG A 166 0.53 8.67 21.92
C ARG A 166 1.16 9.38 23.11
N SER A 167 1.84 10.49 22.88
CA SER A 167 2.58 11.21 23.91
C SER A 167 2.41 12.71 23.74
N VAL A 168 2.75 13.44 24.81
CA VAL A 168 2.82 14.91 24.76
C VAL A 168 3.85 15.35 23.72
N GLY A 169 5.02 14.70 23.65
CA GLY A 169 6.07 15.04 22.67
C GLY A 169 5.62 14.85 21.23
N ALA A 170 4.93 13.75 20.92
CA ALA A 170 4.36 13.52 19.59
C ALA A 170 3.22 14.51 19.27
N GLY A 171 2.43 14.90 20.28
CA GLY A 171 1.40 15.93 20.15
C GLY A 171 1.97 17.31 19.83
N VAL A 172 3.03 17.72 20.54
CA VAL A 172 3.77 18.96 20.25
C VAL A 172 4.32 18.93 18.82
N LEU A 173 4.95 17.83 18.43
CA LEU A 173 5.50 17.69 17.08
C LEU A 173 4.42 17.76 15.99
N LEU A 174 3.23 17.18 16.23
CA LEU A 174 2.08 17.33 15.33
C LEU A 174 1.70 18.79 15.17
N VAL A 175 1.53 19.53 16.27
CA VAL A 175 1.12 20.95 16.23
C VAL A 175 2.17 21.80 15.51
N VAL A 176 3.46 21.62 15.83
CA VAL A 176 4.55 22.32 15.16
C VAL A 176 4.57 22.01 13.67
N SER A 177 4.45 20.73 13.29
CA SER A 177 4.40 20.31 11.88
C SER A 177 3.20 20.95 11.17
N LEU A 178 2.03 20.98 11.82
CA LEU A 178 0.83 21.61 11.27
C LEU A 178 1.03 23.11 11.02
N CYS A 179 1.63 23.82 11.97
CA CYS A 179 1.95 25.24 11.81
C CYS A 179 2.95 25.50 10.68
N LEU A 180 4.02 24.70 10.58
CA LEU A 180 5.02 24.82 9.52
C LEU A 180 4.40 24.60 8.13
N LEU A 181 3.59 23.56 7.99
CA LEU A 181 2.88 23.26 6.73
C LEU A 181 1.87 24.36 6.38
N ALA A 182 1.13 24.88 7.36
CA ALA A 182 0.20 25.98 7.15
C ALA A 182 0.91 27.29 6.73
N TRP A 183 2.17 27.47 7.14
CA TRP A 183 3.02 28.59 6.72
C TRP A 183 3.63 28.40 5.32
N GLY A 184 3.37 27.27 4.65
CA GLY A 184 3.89 26.99 3.32
C GLY A 184 5.27 26.33 3.29
N ILE A 185 5.78 25.84 4.43
CA ILE A 185 6.99 24.99 4.43
C ILE A 185 6.63 23.65 3.77
N SER A 186 7.48 23.20 2.85
CA SER A 186 7.20 21.98 2.08
C SER A 186 7.21 20.74 2.97
N PHE A 187 6.31 19.80 2.65
CA PHE A 187 6.18 18.54 3.38
C PHE A 187 7.49 17.73 3.49
N PRO A 188 8.34 17.61 2.43
CA PRO A 188 9.61 16.89 2.54
C PRO A 188 10.54 17.47 3.62
N VAL A 189 10.57 18.80 3.78
CA VAL A 189 11.38 19.48 4.80
C VAL A 189 10.83 19.17 6.20
N VAL A 190 9.51 19.27 6.39
CA VAL A 190 8.86 18.96 7.67
C VAL A 190 9.09 17.49 8.05
N LEU A 191 8.99 16.57 7.09
CA LEU A 191 9.25 15.15 7.27
C LEU A 191 10.69 14.88 7.71
N PHE A 192 11.67 15.51 7.06
CA PHE A 192 13.08 15.38 7.40
C PHE A 192 13.39 15.89 8.81
N VAL A 193 12.88 17.08 9.16
CA VAL A 193 13.04 17.65 10.50
C VAL A 193 12.40 16.75 11.56
N ALA A 194 11.19 16.23 11.31
CA ALA A 194 10.54 15.30 12.22
C ALA A 194 11.36 14.01 12.42
N ALA A 195 11.91 13.46 11.35
CA ALA A 195 12.79 12.29 11.43
C ALA A 195 14.02 12.57 12.30
N MET A 196 14.70 13.71 12.11
CA MET A 196 15.87 14.12 12.90
C MET A 196 15.52 14.33 14.38
N VAL A 197 14.40 14.99 14.66
CA VAL A 197 13.88 15.15 16.02
C VAL A 197 13.64 13.80 16.68
N GLY A 198 13.08 12.82 15.95
CA GLY A 198 12.89 11.46 16.46
C GLY A 198 14.18 10.67 16.70
N VAL A 199 15.26 10.93 15.95
CA VAL A 199 16.58 10.33 16.24
C VAL A 199 17.12 10.85 17.57
N VAL A 200 17.01 12.16 17.80
CA VAL A 200 17.59 12.84 18.98
C VAL A 200 16.73 12.69 20.22
N PHE A 201 15.41 12.85 20.08
CA PHE A 201 14.45 12.86 21.18
C PHE A 201 13.50 11.65 21.10
N ASP A 202 13.31 10.95 22.22
CA ASP A 202 12.29 9.91 22.29
C ASP A 202 10.91 10.55 22.47
N VAL A 203 10.23 10.82 21.35
CA VAL A 203 8.87 11.35 21.34
C VAL A 203 7.80 10.27 21.59
N ARG A 204 8.18 9.02 21.89
CA ARG A 204 7.21 7.95 22.14
C ARG A 204 6.61 8.09 23.54
N GLY A 205 5.32 7.78 23.66
CA GLY A 205 4.63 7.80 24.95
C GLY A 205 5.05 6.63 25.83
N PRO A 206 4.63 6.59 27.11
CA PRO A 206 4.80 5.38 27.93
C PRO A 206 4.23 4.19 27.16
N LYS A 207 5.01 3.11 27.05
CA LYS A 207 4.67 1.93 26.25
C LYS A 207 3.25 1.47 26.64
N ALA A 208 2.28 1.71 25.76
CA ALA A 208 1.02 1.00 25.82
C ALA A 208 1.35 -0.48 25.56
N SER A 209 1.44 -1.25 26.65
CA SER A 209 1.44 -2.70 26.63
C SER A 209 0.26 -3.16 25.78
N GLY A 210 0.52 -3.78 24.64
CA GLY A 210 -0.56 -4.19 23.74
C GLY A 210 -0.18 -4.53 22.31
N VAL A 211 1.06 -4.94 22.04
CA VAL A 211 1.43 -6.05 21.13
C VAL A 211 2.82 -6.51 21.58
N HIS A 212 2.89 -7.09 22.77
CA HIS A 212 3.99 -7.98 23.13
C HIS A 212 3.37 -9.35 23.30
N GLY A 213 3.81 -10.29 22.46
CA GLY A 213 3.62 -11.71 22.74
C GLY A 213 4.04 -11.97 24.18
N LYS A 214 3.20 -12.71 24.90
CA LYS A 214 3.46 -13.19 26.26
C LYS A 214 4.94 -13.58 26.40
N LYS A 215 5.60 -12.99 27.40
CA LYS A 215 6.81 -13.56 27.99
C LYS A 215 6.45 -14.95 28.51
N ASN A 216 6.85 -15.99 27.78
CA ASN A 216 6.99 -17.32 28.33
C ASN A 216 8.47 -17.70 28.35
N ASP A 217 8.83 -18.45 29.38
CA ASP A 217 10.15 -18.74 29.93
C ASP A 217 11.34 -18.90 28.96
N HIS A 218 12.45 -18.30 29.39
CA HIS A 218 13.71 -18.13 28.68
C HIS A 218 14.60 -19.39 28.59
N SER A 219 14.13 -20.58 28.94
CA SER A 219 14.99 -21.79 29.01
C SER A 219 14.60 -22.95 28.09
N GLN A 220 13.37 -22.97 27.53
CA GLN A 220 12.95 -24.02 26.57
C GLN A 220 12.86 -23.52 25.11
N SER A 221 12.75 -22.21 24.90
CA SER A 221 12.64 -21.57 23.57
C SER A 221 13.87 -21.82 22.66
N ASN A 222 15.07 -22.04 23.21
CA ASN A 222 16.29 -22.21 22.40
C ASN A 222 16.42 -23.59 21.73
N ALA A 223 15.69 -24.61 22.18
CA ALA A 223 15.75 -25.95 21.61
C ALA A 223 14.70 -26.17 20.50
N GLU A 224 13.48 -25.65 20.70
CA GLU A 224 12.40 -25.74 19.70
C GLU A 224 12.52 -24.70 18.58
N ALA A 225 13.05 -23.50 18.88
CA ALA A 225 13.35 -22.51 17.84
C ALA A 225 14.46 -22.97 16.87
N LYS A 226 15.33 -23.90 17.29
CA LYS A 226 16.36 -24.48 16.42
C LYS A 226 15.83 -25.56 15.47
N VAL A 227 14.74 -26.23 15.82
CA VAL A 227 14.14 -27.32 15.02
C VAL A 227 13.03 -26.80 14.09
N PHE A 228 12.39 -25.68 14.43
CA PHE A 228 11.34 -25.06 13.61
C PHE A 228 11.86 -23.94 12.67
N CYS A 229 13.06 -23.42 12.93
CA CYS A 229 13.79 -22.51 12.01
C CYS A 229 14.59 -23.29 10.94
N GLU A 230 13.97 -24.29 10.31
CA GLU A 230 14.60 -24.88 9.13
C GLU A 230 14.46 -23.89 7.97
N LYS A 231 15.58 -23.25 7.66
CA LYS A 231 15.80 -22.35 6.52
C LYS A 231 15.28 -23.03 5.26
N ILE A 232 14.09 -22.67 4.76
CA ILE A 232 13.61 -23.22 3.49
C ILE A 232 14.26 -22.42 2.36
N PRO A 233 15.23 -22.97 1.63
CA PRO A 233 15.94 -22.24 0.62
C PRO A 233 15.08 -22.20 -0.65
N THR A 234 14.75 -21.00 -1.13
CA THR A 234 14.30 -20.84 -2.52
C THR A 234 15.42 -21.26 -3.47
N LYS A 235 15.10 -21.57 -4.75
CA LYS A 235 16.13 -21.83 -5.78
C LYS A 235 17.16 -20.68 -5.88
N GLU A 236 16.75 -19.47 -5.52
CA GLU A 236 17.57 -18.27 -5.43
C GLU A 236 18.38 -18.23 -4.12
N ASP A 237 17.81 -18.60 -2.96
CA ASP A 237 18.57 -18.79 -1.71
C ASP A 237 19.64 -19.88 -1.85
N ALA A 238 19.38 -20.94 -2.63
CA ALA A 238 20.37 -21.97 -2.97
C ALA A 238 21.44 -21.48 -3.98
N ALA A 239 21.13 -20.51 -4.83
CA ALA A 239 22.11 -19.85 -5.70
C ALA A 239 22.94 -18.80 -4.93
N VAL A 240 22.35 -18.14 -3.94
CA VAL A 240 22.97 -17.19 -3.02
C VAL A 240 23.87 -17.91 -2.00
N ASP A 241 23.44 -19.06 -1.46
CA ASP A 241 24.23 -19.87 -0.52
C ASP A 241 25.41 -20.58 -1.21
N ARG A 242 25.30 -20.99 -2.48
CA ARG A 242 26.43 -21.57 -3.25
C ARG A 242 27.54 -20.57 -3.58
N GLY A 243 27.29 -19.27 -3.37
CA GLY A 243 28.24 -18.18 -3.60
C GLY A 243 28.28 -17.22 -2.41
N ALA A 244 28.76 -17.69 -1.26
CA ALA A 244 28.82 -16.98 0.04
C ALA A 244 29.50 -15.59 0.04
N ARG A 245 30.00 -15.11 -1.10
CA ARG A 245 30.61 -13.78 -1.31
C ARG A 245 29.72 -12.80 -2.10
N ARG A 246 28.53 -13.20 -2.59
CA ARG A 246 27.68 -12.37 -3.47
C ARG A 246 26.43 -11.81 -2.78
N TRP A 247 26.08 -12.28 -1.59
CA TRP A 247 24.80 -11.92 -0.97
C TRP A 247 24.69 -10.42 -0.60
N TRP A 248 25.77 -9.81 -0.11
CA TRP A 248 25.83 -8.36 0.18
C TRP A 248 25.69 -7.44 -1.05
N ILE A 249 25.92 -7.95 -2.28
CA ILE A 249 25.81 -7.16 -3.52
C ILE A 249 24.47 -7.37 -4.23
N TRP A 250 23.61 -8.27 -3.72
CA TRP A 250 22.24 -8.41 -4.20
C TRP A 250 21.47 -7.08 -4.18
N PRO A 251 21.37 -6.34 -3.06
CA PRO A 251 20.63 -5.09 -3.04
C PRO A 251 21.26 -4.06 -3.98
N LEU A 252 22.60 -4.03 -4.08
CA LEU A 252 23.29 -3.15 -5.04
C LEU A 252 22.94 -3.50 -6.48
N GLY A 253 22.85 -4.80 -6.82
CA GLY A 253 22.45 -5.26 -8.15
C GLY A 253 21.01 -4.89 -8.49
N VAL A 254 20.07 -5.09 -7.56
CA VAL A 254 18.66 -4.69 -7.75
C VAL A 254 18.52 -3.18 -7.91
N VAL A 255 19.22 -2.40 -7.07
CA VAL A 255 19.24 -0.94 -7.17
C VAL A 255 19.85 -0.49 -8.51
N PHE A 256 20.97 -1.08 -8.93
CA PHE A 256 21.59 -0.77 -10.21
C PHE A 256 20.66 -1.02 -11.40
N VAL A 257 20.03 -2.20 -11.44
CA VAL A 257 19.04 -2.53 -12.48
C VAL A 257 17.84 -1.59 -12.42
N GLY A 258 17.36 -1.28 -11.22
CA GLY A 258 16.27 -0.34 -11.00
C GLY A 258 16.57 1.08 -11.49
N VAL A 259 17.76 1.59 -11.19
CA VAL A 259 18.22 2.91 -11.65
C VAL A 259 18.40 2.93 -13.17
N ILE A 260 18.95 1.87 -13.77
CA ILE A 260 19.02 1.76 -15.23
C ILE A 260 17.63 1.76 -15.85
N LEU A 261 16.71 0.95 -15.31
CA LEU A 261 15.33 0.91 -15.79
C LEU A 261 14.66 2.28 -15.70
N TRP A 262 14.86 2.97 -14.58
CA TRP A 262 14.38 4.33 -14.37
C TRP A 262 14.98 5.30 -15.41
N LEU A 263 16.30 5.31 -15.58
CA LEU A 263 17.01 6.21 -16.51
C LEU A 263 16.63 5.95 -17.97
N VAL A 264 16.56 4.69 -18.39
CA VAL A 264 16.16 4.31 -19.75
C VAL A 264 14.72 4.73 -20.03
N THR A 265 13.81 4.48 -19.09
CA THR A 265 12.40 4.88 -19.24
C THR A 265 12.28 6.41 -19.26
N PHE A 266 13.02 7.10 -18.40
CA PHE A 266 13.03 8.57 -18.32
C PHE A 266 13.58 9.20 -19.60
N ALA A 267 14.70 8.68 -20.12
CA ALA A 267 15.28 9.11 -21.38
C ALA A 267 14.33 8.88 -22.55
N GLY A 268 13.63 7.74 -22.58
CA GLY A 268 12.59 7.47 -23.58
C GLY A 268 11.45 8.48 -23.54
N ILE A 269 10.95 8.81 -22.34
CA ILE A 269 9.90 9.82 -22.15
C ILE A 269 10.34 11.19 -22.67
N ALA A 270 11.57 11.61 -22.33
CA ALA A 270 12.13 12.88 -22.79
C ALA A 270 12.38 12.89 -24.31
N PHE A 271 12.84 11.78 -24.88
CA PHE A 271 13.13 11.66 -26.31
C PHE A 271 11.87 11.70 -27.18
N PHE A 272 10.79 11.05 -26.73
CA PHE A 272 9.52 10.99 -27.46
C PHE A 272 8.53 12.12 -27.11
N ASP A 273 8.93 13.05 -26.24
CA ASP A 273 8.10 14.18 -25.79
C ASP A 273 6.70 13.76 -25.27
N LEU A 274 6.68 12.66 -24.49
CA LEU A 274 5.42 12.05 -24.04
C LEU A 274 4.68 12.92 -23.00
N ALA A 275 3.37 12.74 -22.93
CA ALA A 275 2.46 13.50 -22.05
C ALA A 275 2.54 15.01 -22.31
N ALA A 276 2.56 15.39 -23.60
CA ALA A 276 2.60 16.77 -24.07
C ALA A 276 3.71 17.61 -23.42
N GLY A 277 4.93 17.06 -23.39
CA GLY A 277 6.11 17.71 -22.80
C GLY A 277 6.19 17.71 -21.27
N ARG A 278 5.17 17.23 -20.55
CA ARG A 278 5.18 17.14 -19.08
C ARG A 278 5.71 15.81 -18.54
N GLY A 279 6.00 14.84 -19.40
CA GLY A 279 6.36 13.49 -18.98
C GLY A 279 7.55 13.42 -18.01
N GLY A 280 8.59 14.25 -18.21
CA GLY A 280 9.75 14.31 -17.30
C GLY A 280 9.40 14.83 -15.91
N GLU A 281 8.58 15.88 -15.82
CA GLU A 281 8.14 16.45 -14.54
C GLU A 281 7.23 15.47 -13.77
N ILE A 282 6.32 14.79 -14.49
CA ILE A 282 5.46 13.73 -13.96
C ILE A 282 6.32 12.61 -13.38
N ALA A 283 7.31 12.15 -14.14
CA ALA A 283 8.23 11.08 -13.73
C ALA A 283 9.00 11.44 -12.45
N ILE A 284 9.53 12.66 -12.35
CA ILE A 284 10.26 13.14 -11.16
C ILE A 284 9.32 13.21 -9.95
N LEU A 285 8.18 13.90 -10.08
CA LEU A 285 7.26 14.10 -8.96
C LEU A 285 6.83 12.78 -8.32
N PHE A 286 6.45 11.81 -9.14
CA PHE A 286 5.90 10.57 -8.64
C PHE A 286 6.97 9.60 -8.17
N THR A 287 8.21 9.73 -8.64
CA THR A 287 9.37 9.10 -8.01
C THR A 287 9.59 9.66 -6.60
N GLU A 288 9.61 10.98 -6.45
CA GLU A 288 9.76 11.66 -5.15
C GLU A 288 8.63 11.29 -4.20
N THR A 289 7.39 11.29 -4.70
CA THR A 289 6.19 10.90 -3.96
C THR A 289 6.40 9.53 -3.32
N THR A 290 6.87 8.53 -4.08
CA THR A 290 7.10 7.19 -3.52
C THR A 290 8.29 7.13 -2.57
N LEU A 291 9.40 7.80 -2.88
CA LEU A 291 10.60 7.81 -2.03
C LEU A 291 10.34 8.51 -0.67
N LEU A 292 9.40 9.45 -0.63
CA LEU A 292 8.98 10.15 0.57
C LEU A 292 7.79 9.50 1.29
N SER A 293 7.22 8.42 0.73
CA SER A 293 6.05 7.72 1.27
C SER A 293 6.41 6.81 2.44
N ILE A 294 6.86 7.39 3.56
CA ILE A 294 7.12 6.64 4.81
C ILE A 294 5.87 6.65 5.67
N GLY A 295 5.35 5.46 6.02
CA GLY A 295 4.09 5.32 6.77
C GLY A 295 2.84 5.24 5.89
N GLY A 296 3.02 4.87 4.62
CA GLY A 296 1.95 4.58 3.67
C GLY A 296 1.51 5.76 2.81
N ALA A 297 0.71 5.47 1.79
CA ALA A 297 0.32 6.43 0.76
C ALA A 297 -0.30 7.73 1.30
N TYR A 298 -1.04 7.69 2.42
CA TYR A 298 -1.64 8.88 3.03
C TYR A 298 -0.62 9.93 3.52
N ALA A 299 0.63 9.54 3.73
CA ALA A 299 1.68 10.45 4.16
C ALA A 299 1.99 11.51 3.10
N VAL A 300 2.06 11.09 1.84
CA VAL A 300 2.67 11.88 0.77
C VAL A 300 1.66 12.34 -0.30
N VAL A 301 0.53 11.65 -0.42
CA VAL A 301 -0.56 12.03 -1.34
C VAL A 301 -1.01 13.49 -1.16
N PRO A 302 -1.21 14.01 0.07
CA PRO A 302 -1.52 15.42 0.27
C PRO A 302 -0.52 16.38 -0.38
N TRP A 303 0.76 16.06 -0.28
CA TRP A 303 1.83 16.86 -0.86
C TRP A 303 1.83 16.75 -2.38
N ALA A 304 1.69 15.55 -2.94
CA ALA A 304 1.63 15.35 -4.39
C ALA A 304 0.44 16.11 -5.03
N LEU A 305 -0.71 16.15 -4.35
CA LEU A 305 -1.88 16.93 -4.78
C LEU A 305 -1.58 18.43 -4.78
N GLU A 306 -0.99 18.96 -3.70
CA GLU A 306 -0.65 20.39 -3.60
C GLU A 306 0.36 20.79 -4.68
N GLU A 307 1.41 20.00 -4.86
CA GLU A 307 2.44 20.24 -5.86
C GLU A 307 1.87 20.22 -7.28
N SER A 308 0.90 19.35 -7.54
CA SER A 308 0.21 19.28 -8.84
C SER A 308 -0.68 20.50 -9.10
N LEU A 309 -1.24 21.14 -8.06
CA LEU A 309 -1.94 22.42 -8.19
C LEU A 309 -0.96 23.55 -8.46
N LEU A 310 0.16 23.59 -7.73
CA LEU A 310 1.19 24.62 -7.89
C LEU A 310 1.77 24.63 -9.32
N ARG A 311 1.86 23.44 -9.94
CA ARG A 311 2.29 23.28 -11.34
C ARG A 311 1.17 23.52 -12.37
N GLY A 312 -0.05 23.80 -11.93
CA GLY A 312 -1.20 23.99 -12.81
C GLY A 312 -1.63 22.72 -13.57
N TRP A 313 -1.35 21.55 -13.00
CA TRP A 313 -1.79 20.27 -13.57
C TRP A 313 -3.23 19.95 -13.17
N LEU A 314 -3.59 20.29 -11.94
CA LEU A 314 -4.92 20.12 -11.37
C LEU A 314 -5.57 21.46 -11.03
N GLU A 315 -6.89 21.47 -10.98
CA GLU A 315 -7.71 22.50 -10.38
C GLU A 315 -8.03 22.20 -8.90
N PRO A 316 -8.39 23.23 -8.10
CA PRO A 316 -8.76 23.05 -6.70
C PRO A 316 -9.88 22.02 -6.45
N SER A 317 -10.87 21.93 -7.35
CA SER A 317 -11.98 20.96 -7.31
C SER A 317 -11.49 19.53 -7.55
N GLU A 318 -10.56 19.34 -8.50
CA GLU A 318 -10.05 18.02 -8.91
C GLU A 318 -9.24 17.31 -7.80
N ARG A 319 -8.85 18.02 -6.74
CA ARG A 319 -8.26 17.40 -5.54
C ARG A 319 -9.16 16.34 -4.93
N PHE A 320 -10.46 16.62 -4.87
CA PHE A 320 -11.43 15.68 -4.32
C PHE A 320 -11.58 14.48 -5.21
N ASP A 321 -11.67 14.72 -6.52
CA ASP A 321 -11.90 13.68 -7.51
C ASP A 321 -10.73 12.71 -7.56
N ALA A 322 -9.50 13.24 -7.52
CA ALA A 322 -8.28 12.46 -7.41
C ALA A 322 -8.30 11.52 -6.18
N LEU A 323 -8.53 12.08 -4.99
CA LEU A 323 -8.59 11.29 -3.74
C LEU A 323 -9.71 10.25 -3.77
N ALA A 324 -10.86 10.65 -4.29
CA ALA A 324 -12.01 9.78 -4.37
C ALA A 324 -11.74 8.58 -5.26
N MET A 325 -11.16 8.80 -6.45
CA MET A 325 -10.79 7.71 -7.34
C MET A 325 -9.74 6.80 -6.72
N GLY A 326 -8.75 7.35 -6.00
CA GLY A 326 -7.76 6.56 -5.27
C GLY A 326 -8.36 5.65 -4.19
N GLU A 327 -9.46 6.06 -3.55
CA GLU A 327 -10.15 5.30 -2.49
C GLU A 327 -11.25 4.38 -3.02
N ALA A 328 -11.87 4.76 -4.14
CA ALA A 328 -12.97 4.05 -4.76
C ALA A 328 -12.53 2.86 -5.60
N THR A 329 -11.27 2.86 -6.03
CA THR A 329 -10.70 1.84 -6.90
C THR A 329 -9.95 0.76 -6.10
N PRO A 330 -9.87 -0.47 -6.61
CA PRO A 330 -9.08 -1.49 -5.95
C PRO A 330 -7.60 -1.20 -6.15
N GLY A 331 -6.78 -1.63 -5.19
CA GLY A 331 -5.33 -1.38 -5.23
C GLY A 331 -4.92 -0.17 -4.39
N PRO A 332 -3.61 0.09 -4.29
CA PRO A 332 -3.08 0.96 -3.25
C PRO A 332 -3.50 2.41 -3.49
N LEU A 333 -3.82 3.14 -2.41
CA LEU A 333 -4.29 4.53 -2.48
C LEU A 333 -3.39 5.46 -3.32
N ILE A 334 -2.09 5.17 -3.38
CA ILE A 334 -1.14 5.94 -4.19
C ILE A 334 -1.50 5.95 -5.68
N LEU A 335 -2.39 5.07 -6.16
CA LEU A 335 -2.97 5.14 -7.52
C LEU A 335 -3.68 6.45 -7.83
N VAL A 336 -3.96 7.30 -6.84
CA VAL A 336 -4.33 8.70 -7.09
C VAL A 336 -3.37 9.40 -8.06
N VAL A 337 -2.06 9.08 -8.01
CA VAL A 337 -1.07 9.65 -8.93
C VAL A 337 -1.35 9.32 -10.40
N THR A 338 -1.99 8.19 -10.67
CA THR A 338 -2.41 7.79 -12.03
C THR A 338 -3.46 8.75 -12.57
N PHE A 339 -4.42 9.18 -11.74
CA PHE A 339 -5.39 10.21 -12.11
C PHE A 339 -4.69 11.55 -12.37
N ILE A 340 -3.82 11.96 -11.45
CA ILE A 340 -3.10 13.24 -11.57
C ILE A 340 -2.26 13.26 -12.86
N GLY A 341 -1.52 12.17 -13.13
CA GLY A 341 -0.76 12.01 -14.35
C GLY A 341 -1.63 12.08 -15.60
N PHE A 342 -2.82 11.46 -15.58
CA PHE A 342 -3.77 11.54 -16.68
C PHE A 342 -4.18 12.98 -16.98
N VAL A 343 -4.65 13.72 -15.97
CA VAL A 343 -5.09 15.10 -16.13
C VAL A 343 -3.93 15.99 -16.57
N ALA A 344 -2.74 15.80 -15.97
CA ALA A 344 -1.53 16.53 -16.32
C ALA A 344 -1.15 16.39 -17.80
N GLY A 345 -1.21 15.17 -18.35
CA GLY A 345 -0.92 14.89 -19.76
C GLY A 345 -2.05 15.28 -20.71
N TRP A 346 -3.31 15.20 -20.25
CA TRP A 346 -4.49 15.59 -21.04
C TRP A 346 -4.52 17.09 -21.31
N ARG A 347 -4.40 17.91 -20.26
CA ARG A 347 -4.74 19.34 -20.24
C ARG A 347 -4.04 20.21 -21.31
N PRO A 348 -2.75 20.02 -21.66
CA PRO A 348 -2.09 20.85 -22.67
C PRO A 348 -2.71 20.75 -24.07
N LEU A 349 -3.14 19.56 -24.47
CA LEU A 349 -3.61 19.28 -25.83
C LEU A 349 -5.05 18.73 -25.89
N HIS A 350 -5.71 18.57 -24.74
CA HIS A 350 -7.02 17.90 -24.58
C HIS A 350 -7.07 16.55 -25.32
N SER A 351 -5.97 15.81 -25.27
CA SER A 351 -5.78 14.58 -26.03
C SER A 351 -5.87 13.35 -25.12
N PRO A 352 -6.76 12.39 -25.39
CA PRO A 352 -6.86 11.16 -24.60
C PRO A 352 -5.55 10.39 -24.56
N VAL A 353 -4.82 10.37 -25.68
CA VAL A 353 -3.54 9.67 -25.81
C VAL A 353 -2.48 10.27 -24.89
N GLN A 354 -2.43 11.60 -24.79
CA GLN A 354 -1.48 12.27 -23.89
C GLN A 354 -1.85 12.06 -22.42
N GLY A 355 -3.15 12.02 -22.11
CA GLY A 355 -3.62 11.59 -20.79
C GLY A 355 -3.21 10.15 -20.46
N LEU A 356 -3.37 9.21 -21.40
CA LEU A 356 -2.95 7.82 -21.22
C LEU A 356 -1.44 7.71 -20.96
N TRP A 357 -0.62 8.47 -21.69
CA TRP A 357 0.82 8.54 -21.42
C TRP A 357 1.11 9.11 -20.04
N GLY A 358 0.46 10.20 -19.65
CA GLY A 358 0.63 10.79 -18.32
C GLY A 358 0.26 9.81 -17.19
N ALA A 359 -0.85 9.08 -17.33
CA ALA A 359 -1.27 8.04 -16.40
C ALA A 359 -0.26 6.90 -16.30
N ALA A 360 0.23 6.41 -17.43
CA ALA A 360 1.22 5.34 -17.50
C ALA A 360 2.55 5.76 -16.87
N ILE A 361 3.05 6.95 -17.20
CA ILE A 361 4.29 7.50 -16.64
C ILE A 361 4.17 7.66 -15.13
N ALA A 362 3.09 8.29 -14.64
CA ALA A 362 2.87 8.47 -13.22
C ALA A 362 2.84 7.14 -12.47
N THR A 363 2.14 6.14 -13.02
CA THR A 363 2.07 4.80 -12.43
C THR A 363 3.45 4.14 -12.40
N VAL A 364 4.16 4.09 -13.53
CA VAL A 364 5.47 3.43 -13.61
C VAL A 364 6.46 4.05 -12.64
N PHE A 365 6.58 5.38 -12.62
CA PHE A 365 7.56 6.08 -11.79
C PHE A 365 7.18 6.10 -10.30
N ALA A 366 5.88 6.01 -9.98
CA ALA A 366 5.45 5.77 -8.60
C ALA A 366 5.83 4.36 -8.10
N PHE A 367 5.84 3.32 -8.93
CA PHE A 367 6.04 1.96 -8.43
C PHE A 367 7.46 1.41 -8.60
N ILE A 368 8.27 1.91 -9.55
CA ILE A 368 9.66 1.46 -9.73
C ILE A 368 10.45 1.49 -8.40
N PRO A 369 10.48 2.59 -7.63
CA PRO A 369 11.25 2.62 -6.37
C PRO A 369 10.78 1.55 -5.38
N SER A 370 9.47 1.33 -5.30
CA SER A 370 8.86 0.34 -4.41
C SER A 370 9.32 -1.09 -4.75
N PHE A 371 9.32 -1.46 -6.03
CA PHE A 371 9.84 -2.76 -6.49
C PHE A 371 11.33 -2.91 -6.15
N VAL A 372 12.13 -1.88 -6.42
CA VAL A 372 13.57 -1.89 -6.15
C VAL A 372 13.86 -2.10 -4.67
N MET A 373 13.15 -1.38 -3.79
CA MET A 373 13.35 -1.46 -2.35
C MET A 373 12.94 -2.83 -1.79
N VAL A 374 11.78 -3.34 -2.18
CA VAL A 374 11.30 -4.64 -1.68
C VAL A 374 12.13 -5.79 -2.21
N LEU A 375 12.39 -5.85 -3.52
CA LEU A 375 13.16 -6.96 -4.11
C LEU A 375 14.63 -6.91 -3.68
N GLY A 376 15.17 -5.71 -3.44
CA GLY A 376 16.49 -5.53 -2.87
C GLY A 376 16.58 -6.06 -1.43
N MET A 377 15.52 -5.86 -0.64
CA MET A 377 15.45 -6.27 0.77
C MET A 377 14.85 -7.65 1.02
N ALA A 378 14.19 -8.26 0.03
CA ALA A 378 13.47 -9.52 0.18
C ALA A 378 14.31 -10.64 0.82
N PRO A 379 15.60 -10.84 0.44
CA PRO A 379 16.44 -11.86 1.08
C PRO A 379 16.81 -11.56 2.55
N PHE A 380 16.67 -10.31 2.99
CA PHE A 380 17.13 -9.84 4.29
C PHE A 380 16.01 -9.67 5.31
N ILE A 381 14.74 -9.87 4.93
CA ILE A 381 13.56 -9.65 5.79
C ILE A 381 13.69 -10.28 7.18
N GLN A 382 14.22 -11.50 7.26
CA GLN A 382 14.34 -12.23 8.53
C GLN A 382 15.50 -11.73 9.42
N LYS A 383 16.48 -11.03 8.85
CA LYS A 383 17.67 -10.54 9.59
C LYS A 383 17.53 -9.11 10.07
N ILE A 384 16.56 -8.37 9.55
CA ILE A 384 16.29 -6.99 9.94
C ILE A 384 15.56 -7.01 11.29
N ARG A 385 16.30 -6.70 12.36
CA ARG A 385 15.73 -6.39 13.67
C ARG A 385 15.61 -4.88 13.80
N SER A 386 14.41 -4.37 14.09
CA SER A 386 14.23 -2.93 14.32
C SER A 386 15.03 -2.49 15.55
N GLY A 387 15.85 -1.46 15.37
CA GLY A 387 16.58 -0.80 16.45
C GLY A 387 15.75 0.29 17.10
N SER A 388 16.08 0.67 18.34
CA SER A 388 15.32 1.66 19.11
C SER A 388 15.30 3.07 18.48
N TRP A 389 16.26 3.41 17.61
CA TRP A 389 16.33 4.72 16.95
C TRP A 389 15.36 4.83 15.76
N LEU A 390 15.17 3.74 15.01
CA LEU A 390 14.28 3.70 13.85
C LEU A 390 12.83 3.84 14.29
N ASP A 391 12.44 3.12 15.34
CA ASP A 391 11.12 3.22 15.95
C ASP A 391 10.82 4.64 16.47
N ARG A 392 11.83 5.33 17.03
CA ARG A 392 11.67 6.73 17.48
C ARG A 392 11.46 7.69 16.31
N SER A 393 12.28 7.55 15.26
CA SER A 393 12.19 8.36 14.04
C SER A 393 10.84 8.20 13.35
N LEU A 394 10.36 6.96 13.23
CA LEU A 394 9.05 6.66 12.61
C LEU A 394 7.89 7.20 13.43
N SER A 395 7.98 7.18 14.77
CA SER A 395 6.96 7.81 15.62
C SER A 395 6.89 9.32 15.39
N ALA A 396 8.03 9.98 15.21
CA ALA A 396 8.10 11.41 14.94
C ALA A 396 7.57 11.76 13.54
N ILE A 397 8.00 11.00 12.52
CA ILE A 397 7.46 11.05 11.15
C ILE A 397 5.94 10.89 11.17
N GLY A 398 5.43 9.92 11.93
CA GLY A 398 4.00 9.68 12.05
C GLY A 398 3.21 10.89 12.56
N ALA A 399 3.77 11.72 13.43
CA ALA A 399 3.12 12.96 13.88
C ALA A 399 3.06 14.03 12.76
N ALA A 400 4.15 14.19 12.00
CA ALA A 400 4.20 15.10 10.85
C ALA A 400 3.24 14.66 9.73
N VAL A 401 3.15 13.37 9.46
CA VAL A 401 2.18 12.78 8.52
C VAL A 401 0.75 13.08 8.94
N VAL A 402 0.41 12.88 10.21
CA VAL A 402 -0.93 13.18 10.72
C VAL A 402 -1.24 14.67 10.58
N ALA A 403 -0.28 15.55 10.83
CA ALA A 403 -0.44 16.98 10.61
C ALA A 403 -0.76 17.32 9.13
N ALA A 404 -0.04 16.71 8.18
CA ALA A 404 -0.30 16.91 6.75
C ALA A 404 -1.71 16.44 6.33
N ILE A 405 -2.15 15.29 6.84
CA ILE A 405 -3.50 14.77 6.55
C ILE A 405 -4.57 15.68 7.19
N ILE A 406 -4.35 16.17 8.41
CA ILE A 406 -5.27 17.13 9.05
C ILE A 406 -5.38 18.42 8.25
N LEU A 407 -4.25 18.98 7.79
CA LEU A 407 -4.24 20.19 6.99
C LEU A 407 -4.97 20.00 5.65
N LEU A 408 -4.74 18.88 4.98
CA LEU A 408 -5.49 18.51 3.78
C LEU A 408 -6.98 18.41 4.08
N ASN A 409 -7.36 17.67 5.12
CA ASN A 409 -8.76 17.49 5.49
C ASN A 409 -9.45 18.81 5.83
N TRP A 410 -8.74 19.74 6.46
CA TRP A 410 -9.22 21.10 6.69
C TRP A 410 -9.50 21.83 5.38
N LYS A 411 -8.52 21.85 4.45
CA LYS A 411 -8.68 22.47 3.13
C LYS A 411 -9.88 21.88 2.37
N LEU A 412 -10.01 20.56 2.38
CA LEU A 412 -11.13 19.85 1.75
C LEU A 412 -12.47 20.14 2.46
N GLY A 413 -12.50 20.14 3.79
CA GLY A 413 -13.71 20.42 4.55
C GLY A 413 -14.25 21.82 4.30
N VAL A 414 -13.38 22.83 4.24
CA VAL A 414 -13.78 24.21 3.93
C VAL A 414 -14.40 24.29 2.54
N SER A 415 -13.77 23.72 1.51
CA SER A 415 -14.32 23.79 0.15
C SER A 415 -15.56 22.93 -0.07
N ALA A 416 -15.72 21.81 0.67
CA ALA A 416 -16.90 20.95 0.55
C ALA A 416 -18.11 21.45 1.35
N PHE A 417 -17.88 22.09 2.51
CA PHE A 417 -18.94 22.46 3.44
C PHE A 417 -19.31 23.93 3.43
N VAL A 418 -18.54 24.79 2.74
CA VAL A 418 -18.85 26.21 2.61
C VAL A 418 -19.07 26.54 1.14
N ALA A 419 -20.33 26.70 0.76
CA ALA A 419 -20.73 27.17 -0.57
C ALA A 419 -21.18 28.63 -0.45
N ASP A 420 -20.57 29.53 -1.23
CA ASP A 420 -20.89 30.97 -1.26
C ASP A 420 -20.91 31.65 0.13
N GLY A 421 -19.98 31.25 1.00
CA GLY A 421 -19.86 31.77 2.37
C GLY A 421 -20.93 31.26 3.34
N LYS A 422 -21.78 30.31 2.93
CA LYS A 422 -22.81 29.67 3.78
C LYS A 422 -22.51 28.19 4.00
N PRO A 423 -22.85 27.64 5.18
CA PRO A 423 -22.69 26.22 5.44
C PRO A 423 -23.64 25.39 4.57
N ALA A 424 -23.08 24.47 3.79
CA ALA A 424 -23.81 23.53 2.97
C ALA A 424 -24.24 22.32 3.85
N LEU A 425 -25.47 22.36 4.36
CA LEU A 425 -26.00 21.36 5.30
C LEU A 425 -25.97 19.94 4.73
N LEU A 426 -26.31 19.76 3.45
CA LEU A 426 -26.36 18.44 2.82
C LEU A 426 -24.99 17.75 2.75
N PRO A 427 -23.92 18.39 2.22
CA PRO A 427 -22.55 17.86 2.30
C PRO A 427 -22.10 17.50 3.72
N ILE A 428 -22.41 18.36 4.71
CA ILE A 428 -22.06 18.10 6.11
C ILE A 428 -22.74 16.82 6.61
N ILE A 429 -24.05 16.66 6.37
CA ILE A 429 -24.80 15.47 6.78
C ILE A 429 -24.23 14.22 6.08
N MET A 430 -23.96 14.29 4.78
CA MET A 430 -23.37 13.18 4.04
C MET A 430 -22.01 12.77 4.61
N ALA A 431 -21.14 13.73 4.91
CA ALA A 431 -19.84 13.45 5.51
C ALA A 431 -19.96 12.77 6.88
N ILE A 432 -20.89 13.22 7.74
CA ILE A 432 -21.15 12.60 9.04
C ILE A 432 -21.62 11.15 8.86
N ILE A 433 -22.58 10.91 7.96
CA ILE A 433 -23.07 9.56 7.66
C ILE A 433 -21.93 8.67 7.14
N SER A 434 -21.11 9.17 6.20
CA SER A 434 -19.95 8.45 5.68
C SER A 434 -18.96 8.09 6.81
N VAL A 435 -18.64 9.02 7.71
CA VAL A 435 -17.79 8.73 8.89
C VAL A 435 -18.41 7.61 9.74
N LEU A 436 -19.71 7.67 10.03
CA LEU A 436 -20.38 6.65 10.83
C LEU A 436 -20.34 5.27 10.17
N MET A 437 -20.63 5.19 8.87
CA MET A 437 -20.59 3.94 8.09
C MET A 437 -19.17 3.34 8.02
N LEU A 438 -18.15 4.18 7.84
CA LEU A 438 -16.75 3.78 7.74
C LEU A 438 -16.10 3.46 9.09
N SER A 439 -16.56 4.10 10.18
CA SER A 439 -16.00 3.95 11.52
C SER A 439 -16.17 2.54 12.08
N LYS A 440 -17.32 1.90 11.79
CA LYS A 440 -17.63 0.54 12.23
C LYS A 440 -17.21 -0.54 11.22
N GLN A 441 -16.60 -0.15 10.10
CA GLN A 441 -16.26 -1.06 8.97
C GLN A 441 -17.45 -1.91 8.50
N VAL A 442 -18.68 -1.45 8.74
CA VAL A 442 -19.91 -2.17 8.38
C VAL A 442 -20.11 -2.17 6.87
N VAL A 443 -19.69 -1.08 6.23
CA VAL A 443 -19.87 -0.88 4.78
C VAL A 443 -18.51 -0.70 4.11
N PRO A 444 -18.21 -1.48 3.05
CA PRO A 444 -17.01 -1.29 2.24
C PRO A 444 -16.88 0.13 1.68
N THR A 445 -15.66 0.68 1.66
CA THR A 445 -15.35 2.01 1.11
C THR A 445 -15.95 2.28 -0.27
N PRO A 446 -15.87 1.36 -1.26
CA PRO A 446 -16.40 1.63 -2.60
C PRO A 446 -17.91 1.88 -2.61
N ILE A 447 -18.65 1.20 -1.72
CA ILE A 447 -20.10 1.38 -1.63
C ILE A 447 -20.43 2.78 -1.10
N VAL A 448 -19.68 3.27 -0.11
CA VAL A 448 -19.88 4.63 0.43
C VAL A 448 -19.58 5.69 -0.64
N VAL A 449 -18.50 5.50 -1.41
CA VAL A 449 -18.13 6.37 -2.53
C VAL A 449 -19.24 6.39 -3.59
N VAL A 450 -19.64 5.23 -4.10
CA VAL A 450 -20.65 5.12 -5.17
C VAL A 450 -22.00 5.66 -4.70
N ALA A 451 -22.40 5.37 -3.46
CA ALA A 451 -23.64 5.91 -2.90
C ALA A 451 -23.62 7.43 -2.80
N SER A 452 -22.49 8.02 -2.39
CA SER A 452 -22.35 9.48 -2.30
C SER A 452 -22.41 10.15 -3.68
N ALA A 453 -21.79 9.54 -4.69
CA ALA A 453 -21.91 9.99 -6.07
C ALA A 453 -23.36 9.86 -6.60
N ALA A 454 -24.05 8.76 -6.30
CA ALA A 454 -25.44 8.55 -6.67
C ALA A 454 -26.39 9.59 -6.03
N ILE A 455 -26.17 9.94 -4.75
CA ILE A 455 -26.94 10.98 -4.08
C ILE A 455 -26.70 12.34 -4.74
N GLY A 456 -25.44 12.67 -5.08
CA GLY A 456 -25.12 13.91 -5.82
C GLY A 456 -25.86 14.00 -7.16
N MET A 457 -25.85 12.92 -7.94
CA MET A 457 -26.61 12.81 -9.19
C MET A 457 -28.12 12.98 -8.98
N LEU A 458 -28.68 12.33 -7.96
CA LEU A 458 -30.13 12.36 -7.68
C LEU A 458 -30.60 13.76 -7.27
N VAL A 459 -29.82 14.46 -6.43
CA VAL A 459 -30.12 15.83 -6.00
C VAL A 459 -30.15 16.77 -7.21
N HIS A 460 -29.21 16.61 -8.14
CA HIS A 460 -29.19 17.40 -9.37
C HIS A 460 -30.43 17.17 -10.24
N VAL A 461 -30.87 15.91 -10.41
CA VAL A 461 -32.10 15.60 -11.15
C VAL A 461 -33.33 16.22 -10.47
N MET A 462 -33.42 16.15 -9.14
CA MET A 462 -34.53 16.73 -8.40
C MET A 462 -34.58 18.26 -8.55
N GLN A 463 -33.44 18.94 -8.49
CA GLN A 463 -33.35 20.39 -8.67
C GLN A 463 -33.62 20.83 -10.12
N ALA A 464 -33.28 20.00 -11.11
CA ALA A 464 -33.60 20.28 -12.51
C ALA A 464 -35.09 20.10 -12.83
N SER A 465 -35.83 19.37 -11.98
CA SER A 465 -37.28 19.12 -12.14
C SER A 465 -38.19 20.10 -11.39
N SER A 466 -37.61 20.93 -10.51
CA SER A 466 -38.27 21.99 -9.74
C SER A 466 -38.05 23.35 -10.37
#